data_AF-A0A659QB90-F1
#
_entry.id   AF-A0A659QB90-F1
#
_cell.length_a   1.000
_cell.length_b   1.000
_cell.length_c   1.000
_cell.angle_alpha   90.00
_cell.angle_beta   90.00
_cell.angle_gamma   90.00
#
_symmetry.space_group_name_H-M   'P 1'
#
loop_
_entity.id
_entity.type
_entity.pdbx_description
1 polymer ?
#
loop_
_entity_poly.entity_id
_entity_poly.type
_entity_poly.pdbx_seq_one_letter_code
_entity_poly.pdbx_strand_id
1 'polypeptide(L)' 'MPEIPRADLALALVTLWLGRLCGRMDYAAGFIFMRRMGSAALTATGPVLNVLPLAVNLHATEDLPTLAKRLAAQLKK' A
#
# COMPACT_ATOMS: atom_id res chain seq x y z
N MET A 1 3.21 -21.49 -2.62
CA MET A 1 2.58 -20.28 -2.03
C MET A 1 2.14 -19.41 -3.20
N PRO A 2 0.92 -18.87 -3.26
CA PRO A 2 0.59 -17.90 -4.30
C PRO A 2 1.61 -16.76 -4.21
N GLU A 3 2.25 -16.43 -5.34
CA GLU A 3 3.29 -15.41 -5.36
C GLU A 3 2.69 -14.07 -4.93
N ILE A 4 3.20 -13.51 -3.83
CA ILE A 4 2.84 -12.17 -3.40
C ILE A 4 3.56 -11.20 -4.35
N PRO A 5 2.85 -10.26 -5.00
CA PRO A 5 3.49 -9.26 -5.83
C PRO A 5 4.60 -8.54 -5.06
N ARG A 6 5.75 -8.33 -5.72
CA ARG A 6 6.91 -7.66 -5.09
C ARG A 6 6.56 -6.27 -4.55
N ALA A 7 5.65 -5.57 -5.21
CA ALA A 7 5.15 -4.27 -4.77
C ALA A 7 4.40 -4.36 -3.43
N ASP A 8 3.59 -5.40 -3.22
CA ASP A 8 2.84 -5.60 -1.99
C ASP A 8 3.77 -5.93 -0.82
N LEU A 9 4.83 -6.72 -1.07
CA LEU A 9 5.88 -6.97 -0.08
C LEU A 9 6.67 -5.70 0.26
N ALA A 10 7.03 -4.90 -0.75
CA ALA A 10 7.71 -3.62 -0.53
C ALA A 10 6.84 -2.67 0.30
N LEU A 11 5.54 -2.59 0.00
CA LEU A 11 4.58 -1.81 0.79
C LEU A 11 4.52 -2.27 2.25
N ALA A 12 4.46 -3.58 2.49
CA ALA A 12 4.46 -4.15 3.84
C ALA A 12 5.75 -3.81 4.61
N LEU A 13 6.91 -3.88 3.95
CA LEU A 13 8.19 -3.50 4.56
C LEU A 13 8.26 -2.02 4.91
N VAL A 14 7.85 -1.14 3.99
CA VAL A 14 7.86 0.31 4.22
C VAL A 14 6.91 0.70 5.35
N THR A 15 5.70 0.12 5.38
CA THR A 15 4.73 0.39 6.45
C THR A 15 5.19 -0.15 7.82
N LEU A 16 5.80 -1.33 7.86
CA LEU A 16 6.39 -1.86 9.08
C LEU A 16 7.57 -0.99 9.56
N TRP A 17 8.47 -0.61 8.66
CA TRP A 17 9.61 0.24 8.97
C TRP A 17 9.16 1.60 9.51
N LEU A 18 8.20 2.25 8.86
CA LEU A 18 7.68 3.54 9.28
C LEU A 18 6.98 3.45 10.64
N GLY A 19 6.19 2.40 10.88
CA GLY A 19 5.56 2.19 12.19
C GLY A 19 6.56 2.00 13.32
N ARG A 20 7.65 1.25 13.06
CA ARG A 20 8.75 1.10 14.02
C ARG A 20 9.53 2.39 14.23
N LEU A 21 9.81 3.14 13.16
CA LEU A 21 10.53 4.41 13.22
C LEU A 21 9.76 5.47 14.04
N CYS A 22 8.43 5.54 13.86
CA CYS A 22 7.58 6.50 14.55
C CYS A 22 7.09 6.01 15.92
N GLY A 23 7.38 4.75 16.31
CA GLY A 23 6.84 4.14 17.51
C GLY A 23 5.31 4.01 17.51
N ARG A 24 4.68 3.94 16.33
CA ARG A 24 3.22 3.88 16.15
C ARG A 24 2.83 2.61 15.42
N MET A 25 1.94 1.84 16.02
CA MET A 25 1.38 0.65 15.38
C MET A 25 0.15 0.97 14.54
N ASP A 26 -0.55 2.07 14.86
CA ASP A 26 -1.75 2.51 14.14
C ASP A 26 -1.56 3.92 13.60
N TYR A 27 -1.70 4.08 12.28
CA TYR A 27 -1.56 5.38 11.62
C TYR A 27 -2.19 5.37 10.23
N ALA A 28 -2.45 6.56 9.69
CA ALA A 28 -2.87 6.74 8.30
C ALA A 28 -1.66 7.06 7.42
N ALA A 29 -1.53 6.38 6.29
CA ALA A 29 -0.54 6.66 5.26
C ALA A 29 -1.23 7.05 3.95
N GLY A 30 -0.73 8.08 3.27
CA GLY A 30 -1.16 8.39 1.91
C GLY A 30 -0.48 7.44 0.92
N PHE A 31 -1.25 6.68 0.15
CA PHE A 31 -0.72 5.85 -0.92
C PHE A 31 -0.97 6.47 -2.29
N ILE A 32 0.10 6.64 -3.05
CA ILE A 32 0.07 7.27 -4.38
C ILE A 32 -0.24 6.21 -5.43
N PHE A 33 -1.19 6.51 -6.30
CA PHE A 33 -1.45 5.72 -7.50
C PHE A 33 -1.75 6.62 -8.69
N MET A 34 -1.41 6.13 -9.87
CA MET A 34 -1.81 6.74 -11.11
C MET A 34 -3.24 6.34 -11.42
N ARG A 35 -4.14 7.31 -11.51
CA ARG A 35 -5.54 7.11 -11.92
C ARG A 35 -5.68 6.94 -13.44
N ARG A 36 -4.69 6.36 -14.12
CA ARG A 36 -4.74 6.07 -15.57
C ARG A 36 -5.58 4.83 -15.83
N MET A 37 -6.87 4.91 -15.54
CA MET A 37 -7.84 3.83 -15.80
C MET A 37 -8.52 4.06 -17.15
N GLY A 38 -8.49 3.05 -18.02
CA GLY A 38 -9.05 3.11 -19.37
C GLY A 38 -8.03 3.53 -20.44
N SER A 39 -8.22 3.03 -21.67
CA SER A 39 -7.27 3.17 -22.79
C SER A 39 -6.93 4.61 -23.16
N ALA A 40 -7.89 5.53 -23.04
CA ALA A 40 -7.69 6.96 -23.30
C ALA A 40 -6.87 7.68 -22.21
N ALA A 41 -6.89 7.19 -20.96
CA ALA A 41 -6.15 7.80 -19.86
C ALA A 41 -4.67 7.40 -19.83
N LEU A 42 -4.29 6.34 -20.57
CA LEU A 42 -2.89 5.90 -20.68
C LEU A 42 -2.03 6.90 -21.46
N THR A 43 -2.61 7.61 -22.44
CA THR A 43 -1.93 8.60 -23.28
C THR A 43 -2.11 10.04 -22.81
N ALA A 44 -2.84 10.27 -21.71
CA ALA A 44 -3.04 11.60 -21.16
C ALA A 44 -1.71 12.18 -20.62
N THR A 45 -1.39 13.40 -21.04
CA THR A 45 -0.19 14.15 -20.63
C THR A 45 -0.41 14.99 -19.36
N GLY A 46 -1.65 15.11 -18.89
CA GLY A 46 -2.01 15.88 -17.69
C GLY A 46 -1.67 15.17 -16.36
N PRO A 47 -1.78 15.90 -15.22
CA PRO A 47 -1.57 15.33 -13.89
C PRO A 47 -2.69 14.34 -13.55
N VAL A 48 -2.33 13.07 -13.30
CA VAL A 48 -3.26 11.96 -13.03
C VAL A 48 -2.94 11.21 -11.74
N LEU A 49 -2.13 11.84 -10.88
CA LEU A 49 -1.82 11.41 -9.53
C LEU A 49 -3.09 11.47 -8.68
N ASN A 50 -3.34 10.39 -7.92
CA ASN A 50 -4.27 10.43 -6.80
C ASN A 50 -3.60 9.85 -5.54
N VAL A 51 -4.10 10.26 -4.38
CA VAL A 51 -3.65 9.76 -3.08
C VAL A 51 -4.85 9.19 -2.34
N LEU A 52 -4.77 7.94 -1.91
CA LEU A 52 -5.79 7.31 -1.08
C LEU A 52 -5.26 7.17 0.35
N PRO A 53 -6.10 7.43 1.36
CA PRO A 53 -5.76 7.12 2.73
C PRO A 53 -5.76 5.59 2.92
N LEU A 54 -4.64 5.06 3.40
CA LEU A 54 -4.49 3.68 3.83
C LEU A 54 -4.36 3.67 5.35
N ALA A 55 -5.31 3.01 6.01
CA ALA A 55 -5.25 2.79 7.45
C ALA A 55 -4.31 1.62 7.77
N VAL A 56 -3.11 1.94 8.25
CA VAL A 56 -2.11 0.96 8.67
C VAL A 56 -2.34 0.63 10.14
N ASN A 57 -2.50 -0.66 10.43
CA ASN A 57 -2.59 -1.19 11.79
C ASN A 57 -1.59 -2.34 11.84
N LEU A 58 -0.56 -2.29 12.68
CA LEU A 58 0.49 -3.30 12.75
C LEU A 58 0.27 -4.19 13.97
N HIS A 59 0.33 -5.51 13.78
CA HIS A 59 0.25 -6.46 14.88
C HIS A 59 1.62 -7.09 15.13
N ALA A 60 2.08 -7.07 16.38
CA ALA A 60 3.42 -7.54 16.73
C ALA A 60 3.69 -9.01 16.39
N THR A 61 2.64 -9.83 16.31
CA THR A 61 2.71 -11.27 16.00
C THR A 61 2.34 -11.58 14.54
N GLU A 62 2.01 -10.58 13.73
CA GLU A 62 1.68 -10.78 12.31
C GLU A 62 2.96 -10.93 11.48
N ASP A 63 2.98 -11.93 10.61
CA ASP A 63 4.10 -12.13 9.69
C ASP A 63 4.02 -11.16 8.50
N LEU A 64 5.17 -10.92 7.86
CA LEU A 64 5.28 -9.98 6.75
C LEU A 64 4.41 -10.38 5.53
N PRO A 65 4.33 -11.66 5.11
CA PRO A 65 3.45 -12.08 4.03
C PRO A 65 1.96 -11.83 4.29
N THR A 66 1.50 -12.01 5.53
CA THR A 66 0.11 -11.76 5.93
C THR A 66 -0.19 -10.27 5.95
N LEU A 67 0.73 -9.46 6.49
CA LEU A 67 0.65 -8.00 6.41
C LEU A 67 0.52 -7.52 4.96
N ALA A 68 1.37 -8.02 4.06
CA ALA A 68 1.34 -7.66 2.64
C ALA A 68 -0.01 -7.97 1.98
N LYS A 69 -0.54 -9.18 2.21
CA LYS A 69 -1.86 -9.59 1.68
C LYS A 69 -2.98 -8.70 2.21
N ARG A 70 -2.94 -8.36 3.50
CA ARG A 70 -3.97 -7.52 4.13
C ARG A 70 -3.96 -6.09 3.59
N LEU A 71 -2.78 -5.48 3.49
CA LEU A 71 -2.63 -4.15 2.90
C LEU A 71 -3.06 -4.12 1.43
N ALA A 72 -2.67 -5.13 0.65
CA ALA A 72 -3.10 -5.26 -0.75
C ALA A 72 -4.63 -5.42 -0.88
N ALA A 73 -5.26 -6.15 0.03
CA ALA A 73 -6.72 -6.29 0.06
C ALA A 73 -7.42 -4.97 0.43
N GLN A 74 -6.82 -4.15 1.29
CA GLN A 74 -7.35 -2.83 1.64
C GLN A 74 -7.23 -1.83 0.47
N LEU A 75 -6.14 -1.86 -0.29
CA LEU A 75 -5.94 -0.98 -1.45
C LEU A 75 -6.88 -1.28 -2.64
N LYS A 76 -7.46 -2.48 -2.69
CA LYS A 76 -8.42 -2.87 -3.73
C LYS A 76 -9.87 -2.49 -3.40
N LYS A 77 -10.13 -1.99 -2.18
CA LYS A 77 -11.45 -1.47 -1.78
C LYS A 77 -11.56 0.00 -2.16
#